data_AF-A0A4Q9HYT7-F1
#
_entry.id   AF-A0A4Q9HYT7-F1
#
_cell.length_a   1.000
_cell.length_b   1.000
_cell.length_c   1.000
_cell.angle_alpha   90.00
_cell.angle_beta   90.00
_cell.angle_gamma   90.00
#
_symmetry.space_group_name_H-M   'P 1'
#
loop_
_entity.id
_entity.type
_entity.pdbx_description
1 polymer ?
#
loop_
_entity_poly.entity_id
_entity_poly.type
_entity_poly.pdbx_seq_one_letter_code
_entity_poly.pdbx_strand_id
1 'polypeptide(L)'
;MNWDDTAPSAAEDATGAADRLVGADADGEDTAVEAALRPKDLDEFVGQERVREQLDLVLRAARARGATADHVLLSGAPGLGKTTLSMIIAAEMGAPIRITSGPAIQHAGDLAAILSSLQEGEVLFLDEIHRMSRPAEEMLYMAMEDFRVDVIVGKGPGATAIPLELPPFTLVGATTRAGLLPPPLRDRFGFTGHMEFYAPAELTRVIHRSAGLLDVHIEADGAAEIAGRSRGTPRIANRLLRRVRDYAQVKADGVITREIASQALGVYEVDGRGLDRLDRAVLTALLKLFGGGPVGLSTLAVAVGEERETVEEVAEPFLVREGLLARTPRGRIATPAAWSHLGLVPPQQQSGGTGQQGLFGA
;
A
#
# COMPACT_ATOMS: atom_id res chain seq x y z
N MET A 1 35.25 41.65 -9.87
CA MET A 1 33.82 41.94 -10.10
C MET A 1 33.36 41.09 -11.26
N ASN A 2 32.43 40.18 -10.93
CA ASN A 2 31.58 39.27 -11.71
C ASN A 2 32.10 38.57 -12.98
N TRP A 3 32.22 37.26 -12.83
CA TRP A 3 32.01 36.25 -13.86
C TRP A 3 30.51 36.01 -14.03
N ASP A 4 30.05 35.95 -15.29
CA ASP A 4 28.73 35.45 -15.66
C ASP A 4 28.74 33.91 -15.56
N ASP A 5 27.85 33.40 -14.71
CA ASP A 5 27.54 31.97 -14.62
C ASP A 5 26.03 31.86 -14.35
N THR A 6 25.23 31.86 -15.42
CA THR A 6 23.81 31.51 -15.35
C THR A 6 23.62 30.12 -15.93
N ALA A 7 23.77 29.12 -15.06
CA ALA A 7 23.23 27.79 -15.29
C ALA A 7 21.69 27.86 -15.27
N PRO A 8 20.97 27.17 -16.19
CA PRO A 8 19.52 27.07 -16.11
C PRO A 8 19.12 26.20 -14.92
N SER A 9 18.15 26.68 -14.14
CA SER A 9 17.62 26.02 -12.95
C SER A 9 16.89 24.72 -13.30
N ALA A 10 17.33 23.61 -12.70
CA ALA A 10 16.68 22.31 -12.78
C ALA A 10 15.41 22.28 -11.90
N ALA A 11 14.30 22.86 -12.38
CA ALA A 11 13.05 22.95 -11.63
C ALA A 11 11.76 22.72 -12.43
N GLU A 12 11.79 21.98 -13.56
CA GLU A 12 10.56 21.80 -14.39
C GLU A 12 10.07 20.36 -14.65
N ASP A 13 10.72 19.29 -14.18
CA ASP A 13 10.28 17.91 -14.53
C ASP A 13 9.80 17.05 -13.35
N ALA A 14 8.95 17.59 -12.46
CA ALA A 14 8.38 16.84 -11.32
C ALA A 14 6.84 16.66 -11.37
N THR A 15 6.22 16.73 -12.55
CA THR A 15 4.75 16.69 -12.70
C THR A 15 4.16 15.31 -13.04
N GLY A 16 4.97 14.26 -13.19
CA GLY A 16 4.49 12.95 -13.65
C GLY A 16 3.92 12.01 -12.56
N ALA A 17 4.44 12.08 -11.33
CA ALA A 17 4.11 11.11 -10.28
C ALA A 17 2.84 11.44 -9.48
N ALA A 18 2.40 12.70 -9.47
CA ALA A 18 1.39 13.19 -8.54
C ALA A 18 -0.08 12.87 -8.91
N ASP A 19 -0.39 12.49 -10.15
CA ASP A 19 -1.81 12.40 -10.61
C ASP A 19 -2.25 10.97 -10.99
N ARG A 20 -1.89 9.96 -10.18
CA ARG A 20 -2.34 8.56 -10.41
C ARG A 20 -3.57 8.23 -9.58
N LEU A 21 -4.73 8.15 -10.22
CA LEU A 21 -6.01 7.83 -9.56
C LEU A 21 -6.09 6.46 -8.88
N VAL A 22 -5.25 5.54 -9.33
CA VAL A 22 -5.24 4.14 -8.87
C VAL A 22 -3.90 3.81 -8.19
N GLY A 23 -3.08 4.83 -7.94
CA GLY A 23 -1.82 4.75 -7.20
C GLY A 23 -2.02 4.77 -5.69
N ALA A 24 -0.98 4.38 -4.95
CA ALA A 24 -1.02 4.29 -3.49
C ALA A 24 -0.94 5.66 -2.79
N ASP A 25 -0.40 6.67 -3.47
CA ASP A 25 -0.14 8.01 -2.93
C ASP A 25 -1.38 8.91 -3.02
N ALA A 26 -1.64 9.67 -1.95
CA ALA A 26 -2.80 10.53 -1.80
C ALA A 26 -2.37 12.01 -1.72
N ASP A 27 -3.13 12.88 -2.39
CA ASP A 27 -2.97 14.33 -2.34
C ASP A 27 -3.48 14.94 -1.00
N GLY A 28 -3.01 16.14 -0.65
CA GLY A 28 -3.30 16.79 0.64
C GLY A 28 -4.78 17.10 0.92
N GLU A 29 -5.56 17.56 -0.06
CA GLU A 29 -7.01 17.80 0.08
C GLU A 29 -7.82 16.48 0.19
N ASP A 30 -7.30 15.41 -0.42
CA ASP A 30 -7.91 14.08 -0.40
C ASP A 30 -7.87 13.45 1.01
N THR A 31 -6.96 13.91 1.87
CA THR A 31 -6.70 13.32 3.20
C THR A 31 -7.83 13.58 4.20
N ALA A 32 -8.45 14.77 4.20
CA ALA A 32 -9.52 15.12 5.14
C ALA A 32 -10.82 14.37 4.82
N VAL A 33 -11.17 14.27 3.54
CA VAL A 33 -12.33 13.51 3.07
C VAL A 33 -12.08 12.01 3.28
N GLU A 34 -10.88 11.51 3.02
CA GLU A 34 -10.52 10.12 3.31
C GLU A 34 -10.67 9.80 4.81
N ALA A 35 -10.29 10.71 5.70
CA ALA A 35 -10.47 10.53 7.14
C ALA A 35 -11.96 10.39 7.54
N ALA A 36 -12.86 11.18 6.93
CA ALA A 36 -14.29 11.09 7.18
C ALA A 36 -14.92 9.77 6.70
N LEU A 37 -14.32 9.14 5.68
CA LEU A 37 -14.78 7.87 5.12
C LEU A 37 -14.29 6.64 5.90
N ARG A 38 -13.35 6.79 6.83
CA ARG A 38 -12.78 5.66 7.57
C ARG A 38 -13.84 5.05 8.51
N PRO A 39 -13.94 3.71 8.55
CA PRO A 39 -14.62 2.99 9.63
C PRO A 39 -14.11 3.42 11.01
N LYS A 40 -15.04 3.55 11.96
CA LYS A 40 -14.72 3.98 13.33
C LYS A 40 -14.58 2.83 14.32
N ASP A 41 -15.19 1.70 14.01
CA ASP A 41 -15.18 0.47 14.81
C ASP A 41 -15.04 -0.77 13.92
N LEU A 42 -14.95 -1.95 14.55
CA LEU A 42 -14.82 -3.21 13.82
C LEU A 42 -16.09 -3.55 13.02
N ASP A 43 -17.28 -3.16 13.49
CA ASP A 43 -18.55 -3.48 12.83
C ASP A 43 -18.68 -2.72 11.50
N GLU A 44 -18.24 -1.45 11.46
CA GLU A 44 -18.13 -0.64 10.25
C GLU A 44 -16.99 -1.09 9.32
N PHE A 45 -16.02 -1.85 9.82
CA PHE A 45 -14.89 -2.34 9.03
C PHE A 45 -15.33 -3.50 8.14
N VAL A 46 -15.66 -3.17 6.89
CA VAL A 46 -16.10 -4.15 5.88
C VAL A 46 -14.95 -5.07 5.46
N GLY A 47 -15.24 -6.35 5.28
CA GLY A 47 -14.28 -7.35 4.81
C GLY A 47 -13.27 -7.77 5.87
N GLN A 48 -12.22 -8.48 5.46
CA GLN A 48 -11.18 -9.02 6.37
C GLN A 48 -11.77 -9.83 7.54
N GLU A 49 -12.84 -10.59 7.29
CA GLU A 49 -13.69 -11.17 8.33
C GLU A 49 -12.89 -11.94 9.38
N ARG A 50 -11.96 -12.79 8.94
CA ARG A 50 -11.07 -13.54 9.82
C ARG A 50 -10.21 -12.65 10.71
N VAL A 51 -9.55 -11.63 10.15
CA VAL A 51 -8.70 -10.71 10.93
C VAL A 51 -9.55 -9.95 11.95
N ARG A 52 -10.75 -9.51 11.53
CA ARG A 52 -11.68 -8.79 12.39
C ARG A 52 -12.17 -9.64 13.56
N GLU A 53 -12.62 -10.87 13.32
CA GLU A 53 -13.09 -11.79 14.37
C GLU A 53 -11.99 -12.12 15.38
N GLN A 54 -10.78 -12.40 14.89
CA GLN A 54 -9.64 -12.69 15.76
C GLN A 54 -9.23 -11.48 16.59
N LEU A 55 -9.19 -10.29 15.98
CA LEU A 55 -8.85 -9.06 16.66
C LEU A 55 -9.91 -8.68 17.70
N ASP A 56 -11.20 -8.81 17.39
CA ASP A 56 -12.30 -8.57 18.34
C ASP A 56 -12.14 -9.42 19.61
N LEU A 57 -11.82 -10.71 19.45
CA LEU A 57 -11.55 -11.61 20.56
C LEU A 57 -10.37 -11.14 21.42
N VAL A 58 -9.25 -10.76 20.80
CA VAL A 58 -8.04 -10.28 21.49
C VAL A 58 -8.33 -9.00 22.28
N LEU A 59 -8.98 -8.01 21.65
CA LEU A 59 -9.28 -6.72 22.27
C LEU A 59 -10.30 -6.86 23.40
N ARG A 60 -11.35 -7.66 23.23
CA ARG A 60 -12.33 -7.91 24.30
C ARG A 60 -11.70 -8.63 25.50
N ALA A 61 -10.83 -9.60 25.25
CA ALA A 61 -10.13 -10.32 26.30
C ALA A 61 -9.21 -9.39 27.10
N ALA A 62 -8.47 -8.50 26.43
CA ALA A 62 -7.63 -7.50 27.10
C ALA A 62 -8.46 -6.53 27.96
N ARG A 63 -9.55 -6.00 27.40
CA ARG A 63 -10.47 -5.08 28.11
C ARG A 63 -11.09 -5.73 29.34
N ALA A 64 -11.51 -6.99 29.24
CA ALA A 64 -12.09 -7.73 30.36
C ALA A 64 -11.11 -7.93 31.53
N ARG A 65 -9.79 -7.94 31.24
CA ARG A 65 -8.74 -8.00 32.26
C ARG A 65 -8.35 -6.62 32.83
N GLY A 66 -8.82 -5.53 32.22
CA GLY A 66 -8.33 -4.19 32.54
C GLY A 66 -6.85 -3.99 32.18
N ALA A 67 -6.36 -4.70 31.16
CA ALA A 67 -4.97 -4.66 30.71
C ALA A 67 -4.87 -4.11 29.28
N THR A 68 -3.66 -3.72 28.87
CA THR A 68 -3.37 -3.39 27.48
C THR A 68 -3.54 -4.61 26.57
N ALA A 69 -3.82 -4.37 25.29
CA ALA A 69 -3.85 -5.43 24.30
C ALA A 69 -2.41 -5.85 23.97
N ASP A 70 -2.24 -7.13 23.60
CA ASP A 70 -0.97 -7.62 23.07
C ASP A 70 -0.56 -6.80 21.84
N HIS A 71 0.75 -6.69 21.59
CA HIS A 71 1.24 -6.00 20.41
C HIS A 71 0.71 -6.65 19.12
N VAL A 72 0.29 -5.83 18.16
CA VAL A 72 -0.35 -6.23 16.89
C VAL A 72 0.55 -5.94 15.70
N LEU A 73 0.75 -6.92 14.83
CA LEU A 73 1.39 -6.74 13.52
C LEU A 73 0.36 -6.87 12.41
N LEU A 74 0.22 -5.83 11.58
CA LEU A 74 -0.62 -5.82 10.39
C LEU A 74 0.25 -5.88 9.14
N SER A 75 0.10 -6.93 8.33
CA SER A 75 0.85 -7.09 7.09
C SER A 75 -0.06 -7.16 5.89
N GLY A 76 0.25 -6.42 4.83
CA GLY A 76 -0.47 -6.53 3.56
C GLY A 76 -0.20 -5.34 2.65
N ALA A 77 -0.72 -5.40 1.42
CA ALA A 77 -0.56 -4.35 0.42
C ALA A 77 -1.01 -2.96 0.94
N PRO A 78 -0.48 -1.86 0.37
CA PRO A 78 -0.97 -0.51 0.66
C PRO A 78 -2.47 -0.40 0.34
N GLY A 79 -3.18 0.47 1.08
CA GLY A 79 -4.60 0.75 0.85
C GLY A 79 -5.60 -0.29 1.37
N LEU A 80 -5.14 -1.39 2.01
CA LEU A 80 -6.03 -2.43 2.57
C LEU A 80 -6.68 -2.08 3.91
N GLY A 81 -6.27 -0.98 4.55
CA GLY A 81 -6.86 -0.50 5.81
C GLY A 81 -6.01 -0.70 7.07
N LYS A 82 -4.71 -0.99 6.97
CA LYS A 82 -3.80 -1.14 8.13
C LYS A 82 -3.88 0.02 9.12
N THR A 83 -3.71 1.25 8.64
CA THR A 83 -3.80 2.47 9.45
C THR A 83 -5.21 2.71 10.00
N THR A 84 -6.24 2.27 9.28
CA THR A 84 -7.63 2.37 9.77
C THR A 84 -7.86 1.39 10.92
N LEU A 85 -7.36 0.16 10.78
CA LEU A 85 -7.51 -0.87 11.80
C LEU A 85 -6.72 -0.53 13.08
N SER A 86 -5.57 0.16 12.97
CA SER A 86 -4.86 0.67 14.15
C SER A 86 -5.65 1.74 14.90
N MET A 87 -6.34 2.64 14.18
CA MET A 87 -7.25 3.62 14.80
C MET A 87 -8.43 2.92 15.49
N ILE A 88 -8.99 1.87 14.88
CA ILE A 88 -10.06 1.06 15.48
C ILE A 88 -9.56 0.35 16.75
N ILE A 89 -8.35 -0.21 16.73
CA ILE A 89 -7.74 -0.85 17.91
C ILE A 89 -7.65 0.13 19.10
N ALA A 90 -7.37 1.42 18.83
CA ALA A 90 -7.31 2.45 19.87
C ALA A 90 -8.69 2.95 20.32
N ALA A 91 -9.71 2.92 19.43
CA ALA A 91 -11.09 3.30 19.73
C ALA A 91 -11.85 2.23 20.54
N GLU A 92 -11.78 0.97 20.10
CA GLU A 92 -11.84 -0.18 21.01
C GLU A 92 -10.73 0.01 22.07
N MET A 93 -10.61 -0.62 23.22
CA MET A 93 -9.59 -0.24 24.25
C MET A 93 -9.73 1.16 24.87
N GLY A 94 -10.30 2.17 24.18
CA GLY A 94 -10.53 3.50 24.72
C GLY A 94 -9.23 4.27 25.02
N ALA A 95 -8.21 4.09 24.17
CA ALA A 95 -6.87 4.63 24.36
C ALA A 95 -6.53 5.70 23.31
N PRO A 96 -5.67 6.68 23.63
CA PRO A 96 -5.11 7.57 22.62
C PRO A 96 -4.21 6.78 21.66
N ILE A 97 -4.06 7.29 20.43
CA ILE A 97 -3.16 6.74 19.41
C ILE A 97 -2.10 7.76 19.01
N ARG A 98 -0.86 7.31 18.98
CA ARG A 98 0.28 8.03 18.42
C ARG A 98 0.71 7.38 17.12
N ILE A 99 0.72 8.16 16.05
CA ILE A 99 1.03 7.69 14.70
C ILE A 99 2.42 8.18 14.32
N THR A 100 3.27 7.25 13.88
CA THR A 100 4.56 7.56 13.25
C THR A 100 4.92 6.47 12.24
N SER A 101 6.09 6.55 11.62
CA SER A 101 6.52 5.61 10.58
C SER A 101 7.98 5.21 10.76
N GLY A 102 8.33 4.03 10.28
CA GLY A 102 9.69 3.52 10.29
C GLY A 102 10.71 4.48 9.67
N PRO A 103 10.45 5.06 8.47
CA PRO A 103 11.34 6.04 7.86
C PRO A 103 11.53 7.34 8.67
N ALA A 104 10.57 7.70 9.52
CA ALA A 104 10.69 8.86 10.41
C ALA A 104 11.62 8.58 11.61
N ILE A 105 11.95 7.31 11.89
CA ILE A 105 12.82 6.89 12.99
C ILE A 105 14.20 6.54 12.42
N GLN A 106 15.01 7.58 12.23
CA GLN A 106 16.35 7.46 11.64
C GLN A 106 17.39 6.99 12.66
N HIS A 107 17.17 7.32 13.94
CA HIS A 107 18.07 7.01 15.04
C HIS A 107 17.33 6.42 16.25
N ALA A 108 18.05 5.65 17.09
CA ALA A 108 17.49 5.10 18.32
C ALA A 108 16.99 6.19 19.29
N GLY A 109 17.58 7.39 19.25
CA GLY A 109 17.13 8.54 20.04
C GLY A 109 15.73 9.03 19.67
N ASP A 110 15.34 8.94 18.39
CA ASP A 110 14.01 9.34 17.92
C ASP A 110 12.94 8.42 18.53
N LEU A 111 13.20 7.11 18.52
CA LEU A 111 12.34 6.13 19.16
C LEU A 111 12.29 6.32 20.68
N ALA A 112 13.44 6.56 21.32
CA ALA A 112 13.49 6.80 22.77
C ALA A 112 12.64 8.00 23.18
N ALA A 113 12.66 9.09 22.41
CA ALA A 113 11.81 10.26 22.64
C ALA A 113 10.31 9.94 22.51
N ILE A 114 9.93 9.12 21.53
CA ILE A 114 8.55 8.69 21.33
C ILE A 114 8.09 7.80 22.50
N LEU A 115 8.89 6.79 22.86
CA LEU A 115 8.57 5.81 23.91
C LEU A 115 8.50 6.47 25.29
N SER A 116 9.47 7.31 25.64
CA SER A 116 9.53 8.00 26.94
C SER A 116 8.38 8.97 27.19
N SER A 117 7.63 9.37 26.15
CA SER A 117 6.46 10.24 26.24
C SER A 117 5.14 9.50 26.10
N LEU A 118 5.15 8.16 26.07
CA LEU A 118 3.92 7.38 26.05
C LEU A 118 3.18 7.45 27.38
N GLN A 119 1.87 7.37 27.32
CA GLN A 119 0.99 7.21 28.47
C GLN A 119 0.57 5.75 28.63
N GLU A 120 0.16 5.37 29.84
CA GLU A 120 -0.34 4.03 30.12
C GLU A 120 -1.57 3.72 29.25
N GLY A 121 -1.52 2.58 28.57
CA GLY A 121 -2.54 2.13 27.64
C GLY A 121 -2.49 2.77 26.25
N GLU A 122 -1.62 3.75 26.00
CA GLU A 122 -1.52 4.42 24.69
C GLU A 122 -1.17 3.42 23.58
N VAL A 123 -1.76 3.62 22.40
CA VAL A 123 -1.46 2.84 21.20
C VAL A 123 -0.38 3.56 20.40
N LEU A 124 0.78 2.93 20.22
CA LEU A 124 1.82 3.39 19.31
C LEU A 124 1.68 2.68 17.96
N PHE A 125 1.30 3.42 16.93
CA PHE A 125 1.24 2.92 15.56
C PHE A 125 2.51 3.27 14.78
N LEU A 126 3.16 2.24 14.23
CA LEU A 126 4.35 2.33 13.39
C LEU A 126 4.06 1.81 11.98
N ASP A 127 3.80 2.72 11.03
CA ASP A 127 3.71 2.32 9.62
C ASP A 127 5.10 2.06 9.03
N GLU A 128 5.18 1.17 8.06
CA GLU A 128 6.45 0.73 7.46
C GLU A 128 7.52 0.37 8.50
N ILE A 129 7.14 -0.34 9.57
CA ILE A 129 8.02 -0.70 10.70
C ILE A 129 9.33 -1.38 10.26
N HIS A 130 9.31 -2.07 9.12
CA HIS A 130 10.45 -2.73 8.50
C HIS A 130 11.52 -1.78 7.90
N ARG A 131 11.27 -0.47 7.91
CA ARG A 131 12.20 0.56 7.42
C ARG A 131 12.90 1.32 8.54
N MET A 132 12.73 0.89 9.79
CA MET A 132 13.45 1.46 10.94
C MET A 132 14.96 1.18 10.84
N SER A 133 15.76 2.04 11.45
CA SER A 133 17.18 1.74 11.64
C SER A 133 17.37 0.56 12.59
N ARG A 134 18.35 -0.30 12.32
CA ARG A 134 18.67 -1.46 13.19
C ARG A 134 18.84 -1.10 14.67
N PRO A 135 19.51 0.01 15.06
CA PRO A 135 19.56 0.42 16.47
C PRO A 135 18.19 0.72 17.08
N ALA A 136 17.26 1.28 16.30
CA ALA A 136 15.90 1.52 16.76
C ALA A 136 15.09 0.22 16.86
N GLU A 137 15.29 -0.75 15.95
CA GLU A 137 14.70 -2.09 16.07
C GLU A 137 15.18 -2.82 17.34
N GLU A 138 16.48 -2.72 17.63
CA GLU A 138 17.09 -3.28 18.85
C GLU A 138 16.53 -2.64 20.13
N MET A 139 16.24 -1.33 20.11
CA MET A 139 15.56 -0.69 21.23
C MET A 139 14.07 -1.09 21.33
N LEU A 140 13.40 -1.21 20.19
CA LEU A 140 11.97 -1.53 20.15
C LEU A 140 11.68 -2.91 20.72
N TYR A 141 12.51 -3.93 20.46
CA TYR A 141 12.27 -5.26 21.04
C TYR A 141 12.39 -5.23 22.57
N MET A 142 13.36 -4.51 23.14
CA MET A 142 13.49 -4.34 24.60
C MET A 142 12.26 -3.65 25.19
N ALA A 143 11.78 -2.61 24.50
CA ALA A 143 10.59 -1.87 24.91
C ALA A 143 9.32 -2.73 24.92
N MET A 144 9.17 -3.65 23.97
CA MET A 144 8.03 -4.56 23.87
C MET A 144 8.08 -5.70 24.89
N GLU A 145 9.27 -6.17 25.25
CA GLU A 145 9.44 -7.32 26.14
C GLU A 145 9.38 -6.93 27.62
N ASP A 146 10.13 -5.89 27.98
CA ASP A 146 10.36 -5.54 29.39
C ASP A 146 9.72 -4.21 29.79
N PHE A 147 9.03 -3.51 28.86
CA PHE A 147 8.59 -2.12 29.04
C PHE A 147 9.71 -1.22 29.59
N ARG A 148 10.90 -1.37 29.01
CA ARG A 148 12.10 -0.63 29.42
C ARG A 148 12.98 -0.33 28.22
N VAL A 149 13.63 0.82 28.26
CA VAL A 149 14.72 1.17 27.33
C VAL A 149 15.91 1.74 28.08
N ASP A 150 17.11 1.52 27.56
CA ASP A 150 18.32 2.13 28.09
C ASP A 150 18.70 3.35 27.23
N VAL A 151 18.70 4.54 27.83
CA VAL A 151 19.07 5.80 27.15
C VAL A 151 20.52 6.11 27.45
N ILE A 152 21.33 6.26 26.41
CA ILE A 152 22.76 6.60 26.55
C ILE A 152 22.89 8.11 26.79
N VAL A 153 23.44 8.49 27.94
CA VAL A 153 23.74 9.87 28.31
C VAL A 153 25.26 10.08 28.32
N GLY A 154 25.72 11.11 27.60
CA GLY A 154 27.13 11.45 27.44
C GLY A 154 27.71 11.07 26.07
N LYS A 155 29.00 11.34 25.85
CA LYS A 155 29.73 11.00 24.61
C LYS A 155 31.05 10.28 24.93
N GLY A 156 31.42 9.31 24.10
CA GLY A 156 32.70 8.61 24.21
C GLY A 156 32.77 7.61 25.38
N PRO A 157 33.97 7.27 25.87
CA PRO A 157 34.19 6.27 26.91
C PRO A 157 33.51 6.56 28.26
N GLY A 158 33.04 7.79 28.49
CA GLY A 158 32.30 8.19 29.68
C GLY A 158 30.78 8.17 29.52
N ALA A 159 30.27 7.66 28.40
CA ALA A 159 28.83 7.51 28.19
C ALA A 159 28.27 6.44 29.15
N THR A 160 27.13 6.76 29.77
CA THR A 160 26.45 5.87 30.72
C THR A 160 25.06 5.56 30.22
N ALA A 161 24.64 4.30 30.34
CA ALA A 161 23.28 3.87 30.01
C ALA A 161 22.39 4.06 31.25
N ILE A 162 21.35 4.88 31.11
CA ILE A 162 20.36 5.11 32.16
C ILE A 162 19.10 4.35 31.77
N PRO A 163 18.64 3.40 32.61
CA PRO A 163 17.41 2.68 32.34
C PRO A 163 16.19 3.59 32.56
N LEU A 164 15.26 3.54 31.62
CA LEU A 164 13.99 4.23 31.67
C LEU A 164 12.86 3.20 31.58
N GLU A 165 12.04 3.16 32.63
CA GLU A 165 10.81 2.36 32.66
C GLU A 165 9.74 3.05 31.80
N LEU A 166 9.03 2.25 31.02
CA LEU A 166 7.94 2.68 30.16
C LEU A 166 6.61 2.23 30.77
N PRO A 167 5.55 3.03 30.63
CA PRO A 167 4.23 2.53 30.97
C PRO A 167 3.82 1.42 29.99
N PRO A 168 2.97 0.47 30.41
CA PRO A 168 2.39 -0.51 29.51
C PRO A 168 1.69 0.18 28.33
N PHE A 169 2.01 -0.23 27.11
CA PHE A 169 1.46 0.32 25.88
C PHE A 169 1.18 -0.80 24.87
N THR A 170 0.33 -0.52 23.88
CA THR A 170 0.11 -1.45 22.76
C THR A 170 0.84 -0.93 21.52
N LEU A 171 1.67 -1.77 20.91
CA LEU A 171 2.34 -1.45 19.65
C LEU A 171 1.50 -2.02 18.52
N VAL A 172 1.20 -1.21 17.52
CA VAL A 172 0.60 -1.66 16.26
C VAL A 172 1.59 -1.40 15.12
N GLY A 173 2.31 -2.43 14.68
CA GLY A 173 3.23 -2.35 13.55
C GLY A 173 2.51 -2.62 12.23
N ALA A 174 2.80 -1.85 11.19
CA ALA A 174 2.31 -2.10 9.84
C ALA A 174 3.45 -2.30 8.83
N THR A 175 3.29 -3.28 7.94
CA THR A 175 4.27 -3.61 6.89
C THR A 175 3.59 -4.14 5.64
N THR A 176 4.31 -4.15 4.51
CA THR A 176 3.84 -4.82 3.29
C THR A 176 3.92 -6.34 3.42
N ARG A 177 4.95 -6.85 4.11
CA ARG A 177 5.18 -8.29 4.33
C ARG A 177 5.76 -8.52 5.72
N ALA A 178 5.17 -9.44 6.48
CA ALA A 178 5.66 -9.80 7.82
C ALA A 178 7.08 -10.37 7.81
N GLY A 179 7.47 -11.04 6.71
CA GLY A 179 8.83 -11.60 6.55
C GLY A 179 9.95 -10.56 6.40
N LEU A 180 9.63 -9.27 6.28
CA LEU A 180 10.62 -8.19 6.26
C LEU A 180 11.15 -7.85 7.66
N LEU A 181 10.40 -8.21 8.71
CA LEU A 181 10.84 -7.97 10.08
C LEU A 181 11.83 -9.05 10.52
N PRO A 182 12.87 -8.69 11.29
CA PRO A 182 13.71 -9.67 11.97
C PRO A 182 12.87 -10.58 12.88
N PRO A 183 13.15 -11.90 12.94
CA PRO A 183 12.42 -12.82 13.82
C PRO A 183 12.30 -12.36 15.28
N PRO A 184 13.35 -11.81 15.93
CA PRO A 184 13.24 -11.35 17.32
C PRO A 184 12.15 -10.29 17.53
N LEU A 185 11.99 -9.36 16.59
CA LEU A 185 10.95 -8.33 16.66
C LEU A 185 9.57 -8.91 16.30
N ARG A 186 9.52 -9.75 15.26
CA ARG A 186 8.28 -10.36 14.76
C ARG A 186 7.62 -11.26 15.82
N ASP A 187 8.42 -12.03 16.55
CA ASP A 187 7.92 -13.01 17.51
C ASP A 187 7.39 -12.37 18.82
N ARG A 188 7.55 -11.04 18.98
CA ARG A 188 7.00 -10.26 20.10
C ARG A 188 5.58 -9.72 19.84
N PHE A 189 5.07 -9.86 18.62
CA PHE A 189 3.68 -9.53 18.33
C PHE A 189 2.77 -10.68 18.74
N GLY A 190 1.92 -10.46 19.76
CA GLY A 190 0.95 -11.44 20.23
C GLY A 190 -0.20 -11.69 19.25
N PHE A 191 -0.44 -10.77 18.32
CA PHE A 191 -1.36 -10.96 17.21
C PHE A 191 -0.74 -10.51 15.88
N THR A 192 -0.88 -11.33 14.84
CA THR A 192 -0.49 -10.97 13.47
C THR A 192 -1.68 -11.10 12.53
N GLY A 193 -2.13 -9.97 11.99
CA GLY A 193 -3.18 -9.88 10.98
C GLY A 193 -2.60 -9.81 9.57
N HIS A 194 -2.92 -10.79 8.72
CA HIS A 194 -2.59 -10.77 7.30
C HIS A 194 -3.77 -10.20 6.52
N MET A 195 -3.58 -9.01 5.94
CA MET A 195 -4.60 -8.34 5.14
C MET A 195 -4.52 -8.79 3.69
N GLU A 196 -5.67 -9.22 3.17
CA GLU A 196 -5.80 -9.70 1.80
C GLU A 196 -6.50 -8.66 0.91
N PHE A 197 -6.42 -8.84 -0.41
CA PHE A 197 -7.22 -8.02 -1.31
C PHE A 197 -8.71 -8.34 -1.14
N TYR A 198 -9.52 -7.29 -1.23
CA TYR A 198 -10.96 -7.39 -1.03
C TYR A 198 -11.62 -8.00 -2.25
N ALA A 199 -12.60 -8.86 -2.02
CA ALA A 199 -13.45 -9.36 -3.08
C ALA A 199 -14.33 -8.23 -3.64
N PRO A 200 -14.76 -8.31 -4.92
CA PRO A 200 -15.62 -7.29 -5.53
C PRO A 200 -16.90 -6.99 -4.73
N ALA A 201 -17.51 -8.02 -4.12
CA ALA A 201 -18.69 -7.86 -3.28
C ALA A 201 -18.39 -7.06 -1.99
N GLU A 202 -17.21 -7.25 -1.39
CA GLU A 202 -16.79 -6.47 -0.23
C GLU A 202 -16.55 -5.01 -0.59
N LEU A 203 -15.89 -4.75 -1.73
CA LEU A 203 -15.66 -3.40 -2.23
C LEU A 203 -16.97 -2.69 -2.59
N THR A 204 -17.95 -3.42 -3.14
CA THR A 204 -19.30 -2.87 -3.41
C THR A 204 -19.95 -2.38 -2.11
N ARG A 205 -19.83 -3.14 -1.00
CA ARG A 205 -20.29 -2.70 0.33
C ARG A 205 -19.54 -1.46 0.82
N VAL A 206 -18.22 -1.40 0.65
CA VAL A 206 -17.40 -0.21 0.97
C VAL A 206 -17.90 1.01 0.21
N ILE A 207 -18.13 0.87 -1.10
CA ILE A 207 -18.58 1.96 -1.97
C ILE A 207 -19.96 2.46 -1.56
N HIS A 208 -20.92 1.58 -1.28
CA HIS A 208 -22.24 2.00 -0.82
C HIS A 208 -22.19 2.76 0.51
N ARG A 209 -21.39 2.29 1.48
CA ARG A 209 -21.19 3.01 2.75
C ARG A 209 -20.61 4.39 2.49
N SER A 210 -19.54 4.48 1.71
CA SER A 210 -18.88 5.74 1.40
C SER A 210 -19.79 6.70 0.61
N ALA A 211 -20.62 6.19 -0.30
CA ALA A 211 -21.58 7.00 -1.05
C ALA A 211 -22.63 7.63 -0.12
N GLY A 212 -23.12 6.87 0.88
CA GLY A 212 -24.01 7.41 1.92
C GLY A 212 -23.36 8.52 2.76
N LEU A 213 -22.08 8.37 3.11
CA LEU A 213 -21.33 9.41 3.83
C LEU A 213 -21.04 10.66 2.99
N LEU A 214 -21.00 10.52 1.65
CA LEU A 214 -20.78 11.62 0.71
C LEU A 214 -22.08 12.22 0.16
N ASP A 215 -23.23 11.76 0.63
CA ASP A 215 -24.57 12.15 0.15
C ASP A 215 -24.72 12.00 -1.38
N VAL A 216 -24.31 10.83 -1.89
CA VAL A 216 -24.37 10.48 -3.31
C VAL A 216 -25.31 9.31 -3.54
N HIS A 217 -26.20 9.48 -4.52
CA HIS A 217 -27.03 8.37 -4.99
C HIS A 217 -26.24 7.49 -5.97
N ILE A 218 -26.12 6.20 -5.64
CA ILE A 218 -25.43 5.20 -6.46
C ILE A 218 -26.27 3.94 -6.57
N GLU A 219 -26.44 3.45 -7.80
CA GLU A 219 -27.10 2.19 -8.09
C GLU A 219 -26.15 1.01 -7.88
N ALA A 220 -26.71 -0.19 -7.69
CA ALA A 220 -25.92 -1.39 -7.37
C ALA A 220 -24.92 -1.77 -8.47
N ASP A 221 -25.29 -1.57 -9.73
CA ASP A 221 -24.45 -1.82 -10.90
C ASP A 221 -23.37 -0.74 -11.09
N GLY A 222 -23.66 0.52 -10.76
CA GLY A 222 -22.67 1.60 -10.68
C GLY A 222 -21.61 1.32 -9.62
N ALA A 223 -22.02 0.87 -8.43
CA ALA A 223 -21.10 0.47 -7.37
C ALA A 223 -20.24 -0.75 -7.77
N ALA A 224 -20.85 -1.74 -8.43
CA ALA A 224 -20.14 -2.91 -8.95
C ALA A 224 -19.10 -2.54 -10.02
N GLU A 225 -19.42 -1.59 -10.90
CA GLU A 225 -18.51 -1.10 -11.94
C GLU A 225 -17.26 -0.43 -11.33
N ILE A 226 -17.44 0.40 -10.30
CA ILE A 226 -16.32 1.00 -9.55
C ILE A 226 -15.53 -0.09 -8.82
N ALA A 227 -16.21 -0.99 -8.11
CA ALA A 227 -15.58 -2.09 -7.35
C ALA A 227 -14.69 -2.96 -8.24
N GLY A 228 -15.18 -3.32 -9.45
CA GLY A 228 -14.45 -4.14 -10.41
C GLY A 228 -13.14 -3.51 -10.90
N ARG A 229 -13.04 -2.18 -10.88
CA ARG A 229 -11.85 -1.42 -11.30
C ARG A 229 -10.98 -0.93 -10.14
N SER A 230 -11.30 -1.32 -8.91
CA SER A 230 -10.65 -0.82 -7.69
C SER A 230 -9.45 -1.64 -7.19
N ARG A 231 -8.99 -2.59 -8.00
CA ARG A 231 -7.80 -3.43 -7.72
C ARG A 231 -7.84 -4.17 -6.38
N GLY A 232 -9.03 -4.48 -5.86
CA GLY A 232 -9.16 -5.17 -4.58
C GLY A 232 -8.79 -4.30 -3.37
N THR A 233 -8.76 -2.97 -3.50
CA THR A 233 -8.37 -2.07 -2.39
C THR A 233 -9.45 -1.03 -2.06
N PRO A 234 -9.80 -0.85 -0.78
CA PRO A 234 -10.73 0.20 -0.34
C PRO A 234 -10.28 1.62 -0.64
N ARG A 235 -8.97 1.92 -0.53
CA ARG A 235 -8.43 3.25 -0.82
C ARG A 235 -8.72 3.66 -2.26
N ILE A 236 -8.43 2.78 -3.22
CA ILE A 236 -8.71 3.02 -4.64
C ILE A 236 -10.22 3.13 -4.84
N ALA A 237 -11.02 2.24 -4.27
CA ALA A 237 -12.48 2.27 -4.42
C ALA A 237 -13.09 3.62 -3.99
N ASN A 238 -12.68 4.14 -2.84
CA ASN A 238 -13.14 5.44 -2.36
C ASN A 238 -12.64 6.60 -3.22
N ARG A 239 -11.41 6.53 -3.75
CA ARG A 239 -10.87 7.54 -4.66
C ARG A 239 -11.63 7.57 -5.98
N LEU A 240 -11.87 6.40 -6.58
CA LEU A 240 -12.67 6.27 -7.79
C LEU A 240 -14.11 6.74 -7.58
N LEU A 241 -14.74 6.39 -6.46
CA LEU A 241 -16.08 6.88 -6.12
C LEU A 241 -16.15 8.42 -6.10
N ARG A 242 -15.16 9.10 -5.48
CA ARG A 242 -15.12 10.58 -5.49
C ARG A 242 -15.05 11.14 -6.90
N ARG A 243 -14.19 10.57 -7.75
CA ARG A 243 -14.05 11.00 -9.16
C ARG A 243 -15.31 10.73 -9.99
N VAL A 244 -15.96 9.59 -9.79
CA VAL A 244 -17.22 9.27 -10.47
C VAL A 244 -18.35 10.17 -9.99
N ARG A 245 -18.40 10.52 -8.70
CA ARG A 245 -19.32 11.54 -8.19
C ARG A 245 -19.11 12.88 -8.88
N ASP A 246 -17.87 13.38 -8.90
CA ASP A 246 -17.57 14.69 -9.47
C ASP A 246 -18.00 14.73 -10.96
N TYR A 247 -17.77 13.64 -11.69
CA TYR A 247 -18.28 13.47 -13.05
C TYR A 247 -19.81 13.47 -13.11
N ALA A 248 -20.48 12.68 -12.28
CA ALA A 248 -21.94 12.55 -12.28
C ALA A 248 -22.64 13.87 -11.92
N GLN A 249 -22.05 14.69 -11.05
CA GLN A 249 -22.58 16.01 -10.70
C GLN A 249 -22.49 17.03 -11.84
N VAL A 250 -21.47 16.92 -12.69
CA VAL A 250 -21.21 17.88 -13.77
C VAL A 250 -21.83 17.44 -15.10
N LYS A 251 -21.89 16.12 -15.35
CA LYS A 251 -22.23 15.54 -16.65
C LYS A 251 -23.52 14.72 -16.65
N ALA A 252 -24.15 14.51 -15.50
CA ALA A 252 -25.38 13.75 -15.34
C ALA A 252 -26.28 14.38 -14.26
N ASP A 253 -27.37 13.69 -13.90
CA ASP A 253 -28.33 14.14 -12.89
C ASP A 253 -27.91 13.80 -11.44
N GLY A 254 -26.59 13.69 -11.18
CA GLY A 254 -26.05 13.36 -9.85
C GLY A 254 -26.22 11.91 -9.40
N VAL A 255 -26.83 11.04 -10.21
CA VAL A 255 -27.01 9.61 -9.95
C VAL A 255 -25.90 8.81 -10.64
N ILE A 256 -25.24 7.93 -9.88
CA ILE A 256 -24.20 7.03 -10.40
C ILE A 256 -24.84 5.70 -10.83
N THR A 257 -25.07 5.55 -12.13
CA THR A 257 -25.40 4.26 -12.79
C THR A 257 -24.15 3.58 -13.32
N ARG A 258 -24.26 2.35 -13.84
CA ARG A 258 -23.15 1.66 -14.51
C ARG A 258 -22.56 2.44 -15.69
N GLU A 259 -23.41 3.02 -16.54
CA GLU A 259 -22.98 3.78 -17.71
C GLU A 259 -22.19 5.02 -17.30
N ILE A 260 -22.70 5.76 -16.31
CA ILE A 260 -22.03 6.96 -15.78
C ILE A 260 -20.69 6.59 -15.14
N ALA A 261 -20.66 5.53 -14.31
CA ALA A 261 -19.41 5.04 -13.72
C ALA A 261 -18.39 4.65 -14.79
N SER A 262 -18.80 3.88 -15.82
CA SER A 262 -17.90 3.47 -16.90
C SER A 262 -17.39 4.66 -17.72
N GLN A 263 -18.24 5.65 -18.02
CA GLN A 263 -17.84 6.86 -18.76
C GLN A 263 -16.85 7.71 -17.96
N ALA A 264 -17.14 7.94 -16.68
CA ALA A 264 -16.28 8.67 -15.76
C ALA A 264 -14.89 8.00 -15.66
N LEU A 265 -14.87 6.69 -15.40
CA LEU A 265 -13.62 5.92 -15.30
C LEU A 265 -12.84 5.91 -16.63
N GLY A 266 -13.54 5.97 -17.77
CA GLY A 266 -12.93 6.13 -19.08
C GLY A 266 -12.23 7.48 -19.27
N VAL A 267 -12.84 8.58 -18.81
CA VAL A 267 -12.19 9.93 -18.81
C VAL A 267 -10.91 9.92 -17.98
N TYR A 268 -10.95 9.20 -16.87
CA TYR A 268 -9.84 9.04 -15.94
C TYR A 268 -8.87 7.92 -16.31
N GLU A 269 -8.97 7.40 -17.54
CA GLU A 269 -8.00 6.46 -18.09
C GLU A 269 -7.86 5.14 -17.32
N VAL A 270 -8.93 4.72 -16.63
CA VAL A 270 -9.04 3.44 -15.92
C VAL A 270 -9.83 2.44 -16.76
N ASP A 271 -9.18 1.39 -17.24
CA ASP A 271 -9.81 0.40 -18.10
C ASP A 271 -10.70 -0.61 -17.34
N GLY A 272 -11.34 -1.52 -18.07
CA GLY A 272 -12.25 -2.52 -17.50
C GLY A 272 -11.62 -3.51 -16.51
N ARG A 273 -10.29 -3.60 -16.45
CA ARG A 273 -9.55 -4.38 -15.44
C ARG A 273 -9.02 -3.51 -14.29
N GLY A 274 -9.25 -2.20 -14.33
CA GLY A 274 -8.69 -1.25 -13.38
C GLY A 274 -7.24 -0.86 -13.68
N LEU A 275 -6.72 -1.15 -14.88
CA LEU A 275 -5.40 -0.67 -15.30
C LEU A 275 -5.48 0.82 -15.61
N ASP A 276 -4.50 1.58 -15.12
CA ASP A 276 -4.45 3.02 -15.35
C ASP A 276 -3.53 3.37 -16.53
N ARG A 277 -3.26 4.66 -16.73
CA ARG A 277 -2.37 5.15 -17.78
C ARG A 277 -0.99 4.48 -17.77
N LEU A 278 -0.33 4.38 -16.60
CA LEU A 278 1.02 3.83 -16.54
C LEU A 278 1.02 2.32 -16.78
N ASP A 279 0.08 1.59 -16.19
CA ASP A 279 0.02 0.14 -16.37
C ASP A 279 -0.17 -0.23 -17.85
N ARG A 280 -1.05 0.51 -18.54
CA ARG A 280 -1.29 0.36 -19.97
C ARG A 280 -0.09 0.80 -20.80
N ALA A 281 0.63 1.84 -20.41
CA ALA A 281 1.86 2.26 -21.08
C ALA A 281 2.95 1.19 -20.96
N VAL A 282 3.15 0.62 -19.77
CA VAL A 282 4.11 -0.47 -19.51
C VAL A 282 3.77 -1.71 -20.33
N LEU A 283 2.50 -2.15 -20.32
CA LEU A 283 2.07 -3.28 -21.13
C LEU A 283 2.22 -3.01 -22.63
N THR A 284 1.86 -1.81 -23.09
CA THR A 284 1.95 -1.42 -24.49
C THR A 284 3.40 -1.41 -24.95
N ALA A 285 4.32 -0.84 -24.16
CA ALA A 285 5.75 -0.86 -24.45
C ALA A 285 6.29 -2.30 -24.50
N LEU A 286 5.98 -3.10 -23.48
CA LEU A 286 6.40 -4.51 -23.41
C LEU A 286 5.94 -5.32 -24.64
N LEU A 287 4.70 -5.13 -25.08
CA LEU A 287 4.11 -5.88 -26.18
C LEU A 287 4.52 -5.35 -27.56
N LYS A 288 4.41 -4.03 -27.79
CA LYS A 288 4.61 -3.43 -29.11
C LYS A 288 6.06 -3.08 -29.42
N LEU A 289 6.84 -2.65 -28.42
CA LEU A 289 8.25 -2.26 -28.63
C LEU A 289 9.20 -3.45 -28.44
N PHE A 290 8.90 -4.32 -27.47
CA PHE A 290 9.79 -5.42 -27.09
C PHE A 290 9.25 -6.81 -27.48
N GLY A 291 8.15 -6.89 -28.22
CA GLY A 291 7.59 -8.15 -28.72
C GLY A 291 7.20 -9.15 -27.62
N GLY A 292 6.89 -8.66 -26.42
CA GLY A 292 6.58 -9.47 -25.25
C GLY A 292 7.77 -9.78 -24.33
N GLY A 293 8.97 -9.25 -24.61
CA GLY A 293 10.18 -9.42 -23.78
C GLY A 293 11.02 -10.66 -24.13
N PRO A 294 12.04 -11.00 -23.32
CA PRO A 294 12.39 -10.38 -22.03
C PRO A 294 13.02 -8.99 -22.16
N VAL A 295 12.62 -8.06 -21.31
CA VAL A 295 13.19 -6.69 -21.23
C VAL A 295 13.60 -6.32 -19.80
N GLY A 296 14.73 -5.64 -19.65
CA GLY A 296 15.19 -5.13 -18.36
C GLY A 296 14.30 -4.00 -17.84
N LEU A 297 14.17 -3.88 -16.52
CA LEU A 297 13.33 -2.84 -15.89
C LEU A 297 13.73 -1.43 -16.31
N SER A 298 15.04 -1.13 -16.27
CA SER A 298 15.55 0.19 -16.63
C SER A 298 15.20 0.55 -18.08
N THR A 299 15.28 -0.40 -19.00
CA THR A 299 14.89 -0.20 -20.40
C THR A 299 13.39 0.03 -20.54
N LEU A 300 12.58 -0.72 -19.81
CA LEU A 300 11.13 -0.57 -19.83
C LEU A 300 10.70 0.78 -19.25
N ALA A 301 11.33 1.21 -18.15
CA ALA A 301 11.09 2.49 -17.50
C ALA A 301 11.42 3.67 -18.43
N VAL A 302 12.57 3.64 -19.10
CA VAL A 302 12.94 4.64 -20.12
C VAL A 302 11.93 4.67 -21.27
N ALA A 303 11.44 3.51 -21.73
CA ALA A 303 10.48 3.44 -22.83
C ALA A 303 9.11 4.06 -22.49
N VAL A 304 8.73 4.10 -21.21
CA VAL A 304 7.49 4.73 -20.75
C VAL A 304 7.68 6.12 -20.15
N GLY A 305 8.93 6.61 -20.09
CA GLY A 305 9.26 7.93 -19.55
C GLY A 305 9.10 8.05 -18.04
N GLU A 306 9.33 6.96 -17.29
CA GLU A 306 9.17 6.92 -15.84
C GLU A 306 10.46 6.50 -15.14
N GLU A 307 10.54 6.79 -13.83
CA GLU A 307 11.60 6.27 -12.99
C GLU A 307 11.50 4.75 -12.82
N ARG A 308 12.66 4.12 -12.64
CA ARG A 308 12.76 2.68 -12.45
C ARG A 308 11.93 2.19 -11.26
N GLU A 309 12.02 2.93 -10.15
CA GLU A 309 11.32 2.64 -8.89
C GLU A 309 9.80 2.77 -9.06
N THR A 310 9.32 3.81 -9.76
CA THR A 310 7.89 3.98 -10.08
C THR A 310 7.31 2.79 -10.83
N VAL A 311 8.02 2.25 -11.82
CA VAL A 311 7.55 1.06 -12.55
C VAL A 311 7.58 -0.18 -11.64
N GLU A 312 8.64 -0.36 -10.86
CA GLU A 312 8.84 -1.52 -9.97
C GLU A 312 7.83 -1.60 -8.83
N GLU A 313 7.53 -0.46 -8.22
CA GLU A 313 6.74 -0.37 -6.99
C GLU A 313 5.28 -0.07 -7.25
N VAL A 314 4.95 0.62 -8.34
CA VAL A 314 3.57 1.07 -8.60
C VAL A 314 2.88 0.25 -9.69
N ALA A 315 3.52 0.05 -10.85
CA ALA A 315 2.88 -0.63 -11.98
C ALA A 315 3.02 -2.15 -11.92
N GLU A 316 4.24 -2.65 -11.75
CA GLU A 316 4.51 -4.08 -11.78
C GLU A 316 3.69 -4.92 -10.80
N PRO A 317 3.48 -4.52 -9.53
CA PRO A 317 2.80 -5.39 -8.57
C PRO A 317 1.38 -5.75 -9.03
N PHE A 318 0.65 -4.79 -9.60
CA PHE A 318 -0.70 -5.04 -10.11
C PHE A 318 -0.67 -5.83 -11.42
N LEU A 319 0.23 -5.50 -12.35
CA LEU A 319 0.38 -6.24 -13.61
C LEU A 319 0.77 -7.71 -13.41
N VAL A 320 1.64 -7.99 -12.43
CA VAL A 320 2.01 -9.36 -12.05
C VAL A 320 0.83 -10.09 -11.41
N ARG A 321 0.09 -9.42 -10.52
CA ARG A 321 -1.07 -10.00 -9.86
C ARG A 321 -2.21 -10.34 -10.82
N GLU A 322 -2.48 -9.46 -11.80
CA GLU A 322 -3.44 -9.72 -12.89
C GLU A 322 -2.94 -10.78 -13.88
N GLY A 323 -1.71 -11.28 -13.70
CA GLY A 323 -1.11 -12.29 -14.55
C GLY A 323 -0.83 -11.77 -15.95
N LEU A 324 -0.66 -10.45 -16.14
CA LEU A 324 -0.36 -9.81 -17.43
C LEU A 324 1.16 -9.71 -17.65
N LEU A 325 1.93 -9.63 -16.56
CA LEU A 325 3.39 -9.53 -16.58
C LEU A 325 4.01 -10.65 -15.72
N ALA A 326 5.10 -11.23 -16.18
CA ALA A 326 5.92 -12.14 -15.36
C ALA A 326 7.37 -11.65 -15.25
N ARG A 327 7.97 -11.86 -14.07
CA ARG A 327 9.37 -11.55 -13.79
C ARG A 327 10.22 -12.79 -14.03
N THR A 328 11.29 -12.64 -14.80
CA THR A 328 12.29 -13.69 -15.02
C THR A 328 13.68 -13.16 -14.70
N PRO A 329 14.69 -14.02 -14.50
CA PRO A 329 16.07 -13.58 -14.33
C PRO A 329 16.61 -12.75 -15.52
N ARG A 330 16.02 -12.91 -16.71
CA ARG A 330 16.41 -12.19 -17.93
C ARG A 330 15.66 -10.87 -18.13
N GLY A 331 14.64 -10.59 -17.32
CA GLY A 331 13.78 -9.43 -17.48
C GLY A 331 12.29 -9.76 -17.39
N ARG A 332 11.47 -8.77 -17.75
CA ARG A 332 10.00 -8.83 -17.72
C ARG A 332 9.50 -9.42 -19.03
N ILE A 333 8.52 -10.31 -18.95
CA ILE A 333 7.85 -10.90 -20.11
C ILE A 333 6.34 -10.67 -20.02
N ALA A 334 5.70 -10.50 -21.17
CA ALA A 334 4.25 -10.47 -21.27
C ALA A 334 3.70 -11.90 -21.26
N THR A 335 2.62 -12.12 -20.52
CA THR A 335 1.91 -13.41 -20.55
C THR A 335 0.91 -13.45 -21.72
N PRO A 336 0.36 -14.62 -22.08
CA PRO A 336 -0.73 -14.71 -23.06
C PRO A 336 -1.95 -13.84 -22.72
N ALA A 337 -2.22 -13.61 -21.44
CA ALA A 337 -3.30 -12.75 -20.98
C ALA A 337 -3.08 -11.27 -21.35
N ALA A 338 -1.84 -10.79 -21.32
CA ALA A 338 -1.51 -9.43 -21.75
C ALA A 338 -1.74 -9.20 -23.25
N TRP A 339 -1.36 -10.17 -24.08
CA TRP A 339 -1.64 -10.12 -25.52
C TRP A 339 -3.14 -10.05 -25.79
N SER A 340 -3.91 -10.95 -25.16
CA SER A 340 -5.37 -11.01 -25.29
C SER A 340 -6.04 -9.72 -24.81
N HIS A 341 -5.53 -9.12 -23.72
CA HIS A 341 -6.06 -7.87 -23.16
C HIS A 341 -5.93 -6.69 -24.13
N LEU A 342 -4.82 -6.57 -24.85
CA LEU A 342 -4.64 -5.53 -25.87
C LEU A 342 -5.18 -5.93 -27.26
N GLY A 343 -5.83 -7.08 -27.39
CA GLY A 343 -6.32 -7.60 -28.68
C GLY A 343 -5.19 -7.90 -29.68
N LEU A 344 -3.99 -8.23 -29.18
CA LEU A 344 -2.81 -8.55 -29.98
C LEU A 344 -2.57 -10.07 -30.01
N VAL A 345 -1.92 -10.55 -31.06
CA VAL A 345 -1.51 -11.95 -31.19
C VAL A 345 -0.01 -12.06 -30.84
N PRO A 346 0.40 -13.00 -29.95
CA PRO A 346 1.81 -13.22 -29.69
C PRO A 346 2.57 -13.54 -30.98
N PRO A 347 3.79 -13.01 -31.19
CA PRO A 347 4.61 -13.43 -32.31
C PRO A 347 4.82 -14.94 -32.21
N GLN A 348 4.63 -15.64 -33.34
CA GLN A 348 4.89 -17.08 -33.39
C GLN A 348 6.34 -17.31 -32.94
N GLN A 349 6.53 -18.03 -31.84
CA GLN A 349 7.86 -18.47 -31.46
C GLN A 349 8.40 -19.28 -32.64
N GLN A 350 9.41 -18.76 -33.33
CA GLN A 350 10.25 -19.61 -34.16
C GLN A 350 10.80 -20.66 -33.21
N SER A 351 10.24 -21.87 -33.26
CA SER A 351 10.79 -23.03 -32.59
C SER A 351 12.24 -23.14 -33.06
N GLY A 352 13.18 -22.75 -32.20
CA GLY A 352 14.58 -22.73 -32.53
C GLY A 352 15.04 -24.13 -32.88
N GLY A 353 15.53 -24.28 -34.11
CA GLY A 353 16.62 -25.19 -34.47
C GLY A 353 16.34 -26.68 -34.30
N THR A 354 15.94 -27.30 -35.41
CA THR A 354 16.41 -28.63 -35.83
C THR A 354 17.67 -29.09 -35.10
N GLY A 355 17.55 -30.21 -34.38
CA GLY A 355 18.67 -30.92 -33.80
C GLY A 355 19.80 -31.09 -34.81
N GLN A 356 21.01 -30.89 -34.31
CA GLN A 356 22.28 -31.17 -34.96
C GLN A 356 22.24 -32.61 -35.51
N GLN A 357 21.88 -32.78 -36.79
CA GLN A 357 22.03 -34.04 -37.51
C GLN A 357 23.53 -34.26 -37.76
N GLY A 358 23.94 -35.51 -37.54
CA GLY A 358 25.32 -35.92 -37.36
C GLY A 358 26.26 -35.51 -38.49
N LEU A 359 27.39 -34.91 -38.09
CA LEU A 359 28.58 -34.70 -38.90
C LEU A 359 29.68 -35.67 -38.44
N PHE A 360 29.39 -36.97 -38.52
CA PHE A 360 30.40 -38.02 -38.62
C PHE A 360 29.81 -39.12 -39.50
N GLY A 361 30.17 -39.07 -40.79
CA GLY A 361 29.86 -40.09 -41.77
C GLY A 361 31.11 -40.41 -42.57
N ALA A 362 31.44 -41.71 -42.57
CA ALA A 362 32.45 -42.46 -43.32
C ALA A 362 33.92 -42.28 -42.92
#